data_AF-A0A948L2H3-F1
#
_entry.id   AF-A0A948L2H3-F1
#
_cell.length_a   1.000
_cell.length_b   1.000
_cell.length_c   1.000
_cell.angle_alpha   90.00
_cell.angle_beta   90.00
_cell.angle_gamma   90.00
#
_symmetry.space_group_name_H-M   'P 1'
#
loop_
_entity.id
_entity.type
_entity.pdbx_description
1 polymer ?
#
loop_
_entity_poly.entity_id
_entity_poly.type
_entity_poly.pdbx_seq_one_letter_code
_entity_poly.pdbx_strand_id
1 'polypeptide(L)'
;MVFFAAAVLVERSPTATPVNSMFDRLTFPLWRRGDDFMRAIIGAFFVAIFAVGGVYLTPDLQTPNEWVSWLQLLIALLVFSQRTMPLAAAGIIGLWVIALRDYDFFHLLDYLALGVGIAGYLVLAANPESRWYQHRFTVLRWGVAIALMWSSLEKFAYAEWFYPLVEERPFLTFGMPRDMFIPMAGVAEFTMGFGLLWTPLIRRLSAVALIIIFTAAVYPFGRIDLVGHALIMGTLFLIAADPSPSGLKLPQMTLAIGSVPAGLLAAMVLVAGAYWGLHGTFYDYQDQSTGVTAEGQLLTHRPNAEYPHGESASTFQQ
;
A
#
# COMPACT_ATOMS: atom_id res chain seq x y z
N MET A 1 13.92 9.41 -11.84
CA MET A 1 15.40 9.50 -11.67
C MET A 1 15.93 10.91 -11.48
N VAL A 2 15.72 11.83 -12.43
CA VAL A 2 16.21 13.22 -12.32
C VAL A 2 15.79 13.89 -11.02
N PHE A 3 14.52 13.72 -10.62
CA PHE A 3 14.00 14.28 -9.37
C PHE A 3 14.73 13.78 -8.12
N PHE A 4 15.00 12.47 -8.01
CA PHE A 4 15.72 11.93 -6.86
C PHE A 4 17.18 12.37 -6.86
N ALA A 5 17.83 12.43 -8.01
CA ALA A 5 19.19 12.98 -8.12
C ALA A 5 19.23 14.45 -7.67
N ALA A 6 18.24 15.27 -8.10
CA ALA A 6 18.10 16.66 -7.66
C ALA A 6 17.85 16.77 -6.15
N ALA A 7 17.00 15.92 -5.58
CA ALA A 7 16.75 15.91 -4.14
C ALA A 7 18.01 15.54 -3.34
N VAL A 8 18.80 14.57 -3.80
CA VAL A 8 20.11 14.23 -3.18
C VAL A 8 21.08 15.41 -3.26
N LEU A 9 21.11 16.14 -4.39
CA LEU A 9 21.92 17.34 -4.54
C LEU A 9 21.50 18.42 -3.54
N VAL A 10 20.20 18.65 -3.38
CA VAL A 10 19.65 19.62 -2.40
C VAL A 10 20.02 19.22 -0.97
N GLU A 11 19.84 17.95 -0.59
CA GLU A 11 20.16 17.44 0.76
C GLU A 11 21.64 17.52 1.13
N ARG A 12 22.54 17.51 0.14
CA ARG A 12 23.98 17.66 0.36
C ARG A 12 24.48 19.09 0.22
N SER A 13 23.62 20.00 -0.19
CA SER A 13 23.96 21.41 -0.34
C SER A 13 23.74 22.19 0.96
N PRO A 14 24.28 23.42 1.09
CA PRO A 14 24.00 24.28 2.23
C PRO A 14 22.51 24.62 2.42
N THR A 15 21.67 24.42 1.40
CA THR A 15 20.22 24.68 1.48
C THR A 15 19.43 23.53 2.14
N ALA A 16 20.08 22.40 2.43
CA ALA A 16 19.44 21.27 3.09
C ALA A 16 18.84 21.63 4.45
N THR A 17 19.58 22.37 5.28
CA THR A 17 19.14 22.79 6.61
C THR A 17 17.91 23.70 6.56
N PRO A 18 17.88 24.80 5.78
CA PRO A 18 16.69 25.64 5.70
C PRO A 18 15.49 24.90 5.11
N VAL A 19 15.67 24.09 4.05
CA VAL A 19 14.57 23.31 3.46
C VAL A 19 13.97 22.33 4.46
N ASN A 20 14.79 21.50 5.11
CA ASN A 20 14.29 20.54 6.10
C ASN A 20 13.67 21.24 7.29
N SER A 21 14.25 22.34 7.77
CA SER A 21 13.67 23.13 8.87
C SER A 21 12.30 23.71 8.55
N MET A 22 12.06 24.08 7.28
CA MET A 22 10.75 24.55 6.83
C MET A 22 9.73 23.42 6.87
N PHE A 23 10.06 22.25 6.31
CA PHE A 23 9.21 21.07 6.38
C PHE A 23 8.90 20.69 7.83
N ASP A 24 9.93 20.64 8.69
CA ASP A 24 9.78 20.29 10.10
C ASP A 24 8.82 21.25 10.81
N ARG A 25 8.93 22.56 10.56
CA ARG A 25 8.01 23.55 11.13
C ARG A 25 6.56 23.35 10.68
N LEU A 26 6.36 23.09 9.39
CA LEU A 26 5.01 22.90 8.82
C LEU A 26 4.36 21.62 9.34
N THR A 27 5.14 20.56 9.53
CA THR A 27 4.62 19.23 9.89
C THR A 27 4.71 18.91 11.38
N PHE A 28 5.37 19.76 12.18
CA PHE A 28 5.56 19.57 13.61
C PHE A 28 4.27 19.27 14.38
N PRO A 29 3.13 19.96 14.15
CA PRO A 29 1.90 19.67 14.89
C PRO A 29 1.41 18.24 14.70
N LEU A 30 1.50 17.74 13.45
CA LEU A 30 1.13 16.38 13.09
C LEU A 30 2.11 15.37 13.69
N TRP A 31 3.42 15.60 13.50
CA TRP A 31 4.46 14.69 14.01
C TRP A 31 4.42 14.54 15.53
N ARG A 32 4.23 15.64 16.26
CA ARG A 32 4.14 15.65 17.73
C ARG A 32 3.01 14.76 18.25
N ARG A 33 1.93 14.62 17.48
CA ARG A 33 0.77 13.78 17.79
C ARG A 33 0.68 12.57 16.87
N GLY A 34 1.80 12.11 16.32
CA GLY A 34 1.82 11.06 15.30
C GLY A 34 1.11 9.78 15.74
N ASP A 35 1.26 9.39 17.01
CA ASP A 35 0.59 8.21 17.55
C ASP A 35 -0.92 8.41 17.70
N ASP A 36 -1.35 9.54 18.25
CA ASP A 36 -2.78 9.87 18.37
C ASP A 36 -3.44 9.98 16.99
N PHE A 37 -2.74 10.60 16.04
CA PHE A 37 -3.17 10.71 14.65
C PHE A 37 -3.34 9.33 14.01
N MET A 38 -2.32 8.47 14.09
CA MET A 38 -2.39 7.16 13.45
C MET A 38 -3.47 6.29 14.09
N ARG A 39 -3.62 6.33 15.42
CA ARG A 39 -4.69 5.61 16.12
C ARG A 39 -6.08 6.11 15.76
N ALA A 40 -6.24 7.43 15.60
CA ALA A 40 -7.50 8.02 15.15
C ALA A 40 -7.83 7.59 13.71
N ILE A 41 -6.85 7.57 12.80
CA ILE A 41 -7.04 7.10 11.42
C ILE A 41 -7.41 5.62 11.40
N ILE A 42 -6.71 4.76 12.15
CA ILE A 42 -7.02 3.32 12.23
C ILE A 42 -8.43 3.11 12.78
N GLY A 43 -8.79 3.79 13.87
CA GLY A 43 -10.13 3.72 14.45
C GLY A 43 -11.21 4.19 13.45
N ALA A 44 -11.02 5.35 12.81
CA ALA A 44 -11.94 5.88 11.81
C ALA A 44 -12.09 4.95 10.60
N PHE A 45 -11.00 4.35 10.13
CA PHE A 45 -11.01 3.37 9.05
C PHE A 45 -11.85 2.15 9.40
N PHE A 46 -11.63 1.53 10.57
CA PHE A 46 -12.41 0.36 10.97
C PHE A 46 -13.89 0.68 11.24
N VAL A 47 -14.20 1.89 11.70
CA VAL A 47 -15.59 2.37 11.78
C VAL A 47 -16.19 2.55 10.37
N ALA A 48 -15.43 3.11 9.43
CA ALA A 48 -15.89 3.30 8.06
C ALA A 48 -16.15 1.96 7.36
N ILE A 49 -15.26 0.98 7.53
CA ILE A 49 -15.46 -0.38 6.99
C ILE A 49 -16.62 -1.10 7.68
N PHE A 50 -16.80 -0.93 8.99
CA PHE A 50 -18.01 -1.42 9.66
C PHE A 50 -19.29 -0.84 9.04
N ALA A 51 -19.29 0.46 8.71
CA ALA A 51 -20.43 1.12 8.08
C ALA A 51 -20.66 0.70 6.62
N VAL A 52 -19.60 0.30 5.89
CA VAL A 52 -19.72 -0.33 4.57
C VAL A 52 -20.37 -1.71 4.71
N GLY A 53 -19.93 -2.49 5.71
CA GLY A 53 -20.48 -3.82 6.01
C GLY A 53 -20.06 -4.89 5.00
N GLY A 54 -20.08 -6.16 5.42
CA GLY A 54 -19.89 -7.30 4.52
C GLY A 54 -18.54 -7.36 3.83
N VAL A 55 -17.47 -6.86 4.45
CA VAL A 55 -16.11 -6.88 3.90
C VAL A 55 -15.04 -7.16 4.97
N TYR A 56 -13.93 -7.78 4.57
CA TYR A 56 -12.70 -7.99 5.32
C TYR A 56 -11.70 -6.88 5.04
N LEU A 57 -11.32 -6.09 6.04
CA LEU A 57 -10.17 -5.17 6.03
C LEU A 57 -10.13 -4.09 4.94
N THR A 58 -10.91 -4.17 3.88
CA THR A 58 -10.98 -3.27 2.72
C THR A 58 -12.30 -3.50 1.98
N PRO A 59 -12.89 -2.50 1.31
CA PRO A 59 -14.11 -2.67 0.52
C PRO A 59 -14.01 -3.70 -0.62
N ASP A 60 -12.80 -4.09 -1.03
CA ASP A 60 -12.57 -5.05 -2.12
C ASP A 60 -12.71 -6.51 -1.71
N LEU A 61 -12.51 -6.84 -0.43
CA LEU A 61 -12.60 -8.21 0.07
C LEU A 61 -13.97 -8.44 0.72
N GLN A 62 -14.99 -8.75 -0.07
CA GLN A 62 -16.35 -9.04 0.39
C GLN A 62 -16.47 -10.35 1.21
N THR A 63 -17.43 -10.38 2.12
CA THR A 63 -17.79 -11.57 2.92
C THR A 63 -19.27 -11.58 3.29
N PRO A 64 -19.94 -12.75 3.26
CA PRO A 64 -21.31 -12.88 3.75
C PRO A 64 -21.40 -12.88 5.29
N ASN A 65 -20.27 -12.95 6.00
CA ASN A 65 -20.22 -13.14 7.44
C ASN A 65 -20.34 -11.82 8.21
N GLU A 66 -21.53 -11.47 8.70
CA GLU A 66 -21.77 -10.21 9.43
C GLU A 66 -20.91 -10.03 10.70
N TRP A 67 -20.52 -11.12 11.36
CA TRP A 67 -19.66 -11.05 12.55
C TRP A 67 -18.30 -10.41 12.26
N VAL A 68 -17.83 -10.44 11.01
CA VAL A 68 -16.60 -9.79 10.56
C VAL A 68 -16.70 -8.27 10.75
N SER A 69 -17.84 -7.67 10.38
CA SER A 69 -18.06 -6.24 10.56
C SER A 69 -18.03 -5.85 12.04
N TRP A 70 -18.67 -6.64 12.91
CA TRP A 70 -18.64 -6.41 14.36
C TRP A 70 -17.24 -6.56 14.96
N LEU A 71 -16.46 -7.53 14.49
CA LEU A 71 -15.06 -7.68 14.91
C LEU A 71 -14.23 -6.46 14.50
N GLN A 72 -14.45 -5.90 13.31
CA GLN A 72 -13.80 -4.66 12.87
C GLN A 72 -14.17 -3.46 13.74
N LEU A 73 -15.43 -3.34 14.14
CA LEU A 73 -15.84 -2.31 15.10
C LEU A 73 -15.17 -2.51 16.47
N LEU A 74 -15.03 -3.76 16.93
CA LEU A 74 -14.27 -4.07 18.15
C LEU A 74 -12.81 -3.64 18.01
N ILE A 75 -12.15 -3.93 16.87
CA ILE A 75 -10.78 -3.47 16.59
C ILE A 75 -10.70 -1.95 16.70
N ALA A 76 -11.66 -1.21 16.14
CA ALA A 76 -11.70 0.26 16.23
C ALA A 76 -11.67 0.76 17.68
N LEU A 77 -12.39 0.10 18.59
CA LEU A 77 -12.39 0.44 20.02
C LEU A 77 -11.07 0.07 20.71
N LEU A 78 -10.52 -1.10 20.40
CA LEU A 78 -9.31 -1.64 21.04
C LEU A 78 -8.05 -0.81 20.73
N VAL A 79 -8.01 -0.05 19.63
CA VAL A 79 -6.86 0.80 19.27
C VAL A 79 -6.67 2.00 20.23
N PHE A 80 -7.73 2.41 20.94
CA PHE A 80 -7.68 3.58 21.84
C PHE A 80 -7.12 3.32 23.24
N SER A 81 -6.79 2.07 23.58
CA SER A 81 -6.06 1.76 24.83
C SER A 81 -4.76 1.01 24.54
N GLN A 82 -3.67 1.45 25.17
CA GLN A 82 -2.34 0.85 25.02
C GLN A 82 -2.34 -0.64 25.39
N ARG A 83 -3.15 -1.05 26.37
CA ARG A 83 -3.25 -2.45 26.81
C ARG A 83 -3.96 -3.34 25.79
N THR A 84 -4.86 -2.77 24.99
CA THR A 84 -5.69 -3.50 24.03
C THR A 84 -5.18 -3.43 22.60
N MET A 85 -4.22 -2.55 22.29
CA MET A 85 -3.59 -2.47 20.96
C MET A 85 -3.04 -3.82 20.45
N PRO A 86 -2.38 -4.66 21.27
CA PRO A 86 -1.91 -5.96 20.78
C PRO A 86 -3.07 -6.89 20.39
N LEU A 87 -4.22 -6.78 21.07
CA LEU A 87 -5.44 -7.53 20.70
C LEU A 87 -6.02 -7.00 19.39
N ALA A 88 -6.03 -5.69 19.18
CA ALA A 88 -6.41 -5.08 17.90
C ALA A 88 -5.51 -5.60 16.76
N ALA A 89 -4.19 -5.61 16.96
CA ALA A 89 -3.23 -6.14 16.00
C ALA A 89 -3.48 -7.62 15.68
N ALA A 90 -3.73 -8.45 16.70
CA ALA A 90 -4.08 -9.85 16.50
C ALA A 90 -5.39 -10.01 15.71
N GLY A 91 -6.39 -9.14 15.95
CA GLY A 91 -7.63 -9.10 15.19
C GLY A 91 -7.41 -8.79 13.71
N ILE A 92 -6.54 -7.82 13.38
CA ILE A 92 -6.19 -7.47 11.99
C ILE A 92 -5.56 -8.67 11.28
N ILE A 93 -4.56 -9.30 11.91
CA ILE A 93 -3.89 -10.48 11.34
C ILE A 93 -4.87 -11.66 11.22
N GLY A 94 -5.73 -11.86 12.23
CA GLY A 94 -6.74 -12.91 12.22
C GLY A 94 -7.73 -12.76 11.07
N LEU A 95 -8.24 -11.54 10.84
CA LEU A 95 -9.11 -11.23 9.70
C LEU A 95 -8.42 -11.50 8.37
N TRP A 96 -7.15 -11.14 8.24
CA TRP A 96 -6.37 -11.42 7.04
C TRP A 96 -6.21 -12.93 6.80
N VAL A 97 -5.87 -13.71 7.84
CA VAL A 97 -5.77 -15.17 7.73
C VAL A 97 -7.11 -15.81 7.37
N ILE A 98 -8.22 -15.28 7.88
CA ILE A 98 -9.57 -15.77 7.57
C ILE A 98 -9.93 -15.48 6.10
N ALA A 99 -9.56 -14.31 5.59
CA ALA A 99 -9.82 -13.92 4.20
C ALA A 99 -9.14 -14.84 3.17
N LEU A 100 -8.04 -15.53 3.54
CA LEU A 100 -7.38 -16.55 2.68
C LEU A 100 -8.29 -17.74 2.33
N ARG A 101 -9.43 -17.89 2.99
CA ARG A 101 -10.43 -18.91 2.63
C ARG A 101 -11.21 -18.54 1.37
N ASP A 102 -11.40 -17.25 1.14
CA ASP A 102 -12.33 -16.73 0.13
C ASP A 102 -11.58 -16.09 -1.07
N TYR A 103 -10.31 -15.69 -0.86
CA TYR A 103 -9.51 -14.92 -1.81
C TYR A 103 -8.12 -15.52 -2.01
N ASP A 104 -7.56 -15.28 -3.19
CA ASP A 104 -6.22 -15.74 -3.53
C ASP A 104 -5.13 -15.11 -2.68
N PHE A 105 -4.07 -15.89 -2.41
CA PHE A 105 -2.95 -15.45 -1.60
C PHE A 105 -2.29 -14.19 -2.15
N PHE A 106 -2.07 -14.12 -3.47
CA PHE A 106 -1.45 -12.96 -4.13
C PHE A 106 -2.33 -11.71 -4.03
N HIS A 107 -3.64 -11.86 -4.21
CA HIS A 107 -4.58 -10.76 -4.03
C HIS A 107 -4.54 -10.24 -2.58
N LEU A 108 -4.36 -11.14 -1.61
CA LEU A 108 -4.24 -10.76 -0.20
C LEU A 108 -2.89 -10.15 0.18
N LEU A 109 -1.83 -10.32 -0.61
CA LEU A 109 -0.51 -9.77 -0.29
C LEU A 109 -0.49 -8.24 -0.35
N ASP A 110 -1.26 -7.65 -1.26
CA ASP A 110 -1.48 -6.19 -1.32
C ASP A 110 -1.98 -5.63 0.01
N TYR A 111 -2.95 -6.33 0.61
CA TYR A 111 -3.55 -5.96 1.88
C TYR A 111 -2.73 -6.45 3.09
N LEU A 112 -1.94 -7.52 2.95
CA LEU A 112 -1.07 -8.06 4.00
C LEU A 112 0.05 -7.09 4.34
N ALA A 113 0.76 -6.58 3.32
CA ALA A 113 1.92 -5.72 3.55
C ALA A 113 1.53 -4.49 4.39
N LEU A 114 0.36 -3.91 4.10
CA LEU A 114 -0.23 -2.84 4.90
C LEU A 114 -0.75 -3.34 6.25
N GLY A 115 -1.52 -4.44 6.28
CA GLY A 115 -2.11 -5.02 7.49
C GLY A 115 -1.07 -5.39 8.54
N VAL A 116 0.03 -6.03 8.13
CA VAL A 116 1.21 -6.35 8.97
C VAL A 116 1.92 -5.07 9.41
N GLY A 117 2.02 -4.07 8.54
CA GLY A 117 2.55 -2.76 8.91
C GLY A 117 1.77 -2.14 10.07
N ILE A 118 0.44 -2.12 9.97
CA ILE A 118 -0.47 -1.56 10.98
C ILE A 118 -0.47 -2.41 12.26
N ALA A 119 -0.54 -3.73 12.15
CA ALA A 119 -0.47 -4.63 13.29
C ALA A 119 0.86 -4.50 14.04
N GLY A 120 1.98 -4.46 13.32
CA GLY A 120 3.31 -4.24 13.86
C GLY A 120 3.40 -2.90 14.58
N TYR A 121 2.88 -1.82 13.97
CA TYR A 121 2.77 -0.52 14.60
C TYR A 121 2.01 -0.57 15.93
N LEU A 122 0.83 -1.19 15.96
CA LEU A 122 0.00 -1.27 17.17
C LEU A 122 0.73 -2.02 18.29
N VAL A 123 1.41 -3.13 17.97
CA VAL A 123 2.23 -3.89 18.95
C VAL A 123 3.38 -3.05 19.48
N LEU A 124 4.09 -2.33 18.59
CA LEU A 124 5.22 -1.49 18.96
C LEU A 124 4.78 -0.25 19.76
N ALA A 125 3.65 0.34 19.41
CA ALA A 125 3.07 1.51 20.07
C ALA A 125 2.45 1.19 21.44
N ALA A 126 2.07 -0.06 21.67
CA ALA A 126 1.50 -0.52 22.94
C ALA A 126 2.48 -0.40 24.12
N ASN A 127 3.79 -0.38 23.87
CA ASN A 127 4.81 -0.30 24.90
C ASN A 127 5.81 0.84 24.66
N PRO A 128 5.48 2.08 25.10
CA PRO A 128 6.35 3.25 24.93
C PRO A 128 7.72 3.16 25.61
N GLU A 129 7.85 2.36 26.67
CA GLU A 129 9.10 2.17 27.41
C GLU A 129 10.06 1.19 26.71
N SER A 130 9.56 0.42 25.74
CA SER A 130 10.36 -0.52 24.98
C SER A 130 11.33 0.19 24.04
N ARG A 131 12.57 -0.33 23.96
CA ARG A 131 13.53 0.09 22.93
C ARG A 131 12.99 -0.02 21.50
N TRP A 132 12.02 -0.91 21.28
CA TRP A 132 11.42 -1.13 19.97
C TRP A 132 10.42 -0.03 19.59
N TYR A 133 9.91 0.76 20.54
CA TYR A 133 8.95 1.84 20.30
C TYR A 133 9.43 2.84 19.24
N GLN A 134 10.74 3.11 19.19
CA GLN A 134 11.35 4.00 18.19
C GLN A 134 11.13 3.55 16.73
N HIS A 135 10.88 2.25 16.51
CA HIS A 135 10.70 1.67 15.17
C HIS A 135 9.24 1.60 14.71
N ARG A 136 8.27 1.99 15.54
CA ARG A 136 6.83 1.84 15.24
C ARG A 136 6.41 2.49 13.91
N PHE A 137 6.87 3.71 13.64
CA PHE A 137 6.59 4.40 12.37
C PHE A 137 7.47 3.91 11.22
N THR A 138 8.63 3.33 11.54
CA THR A 138 9.47 2.69 10.52
C THR A 138 8.74 1.46 9.96
N VAL A 139 8.13 0.63 10.82
CA VAL A 139 7.35 -0.54 10.38
C VAL A 139 6.17 -0.14 9.49
N LEU A 140 5.39 0.89 9.85
CA LEU A 140 4.33 1.42 8.97
C LEU A 140 4.86 1.83 7.60
N ARG A 141 5.96 2.59 7.60
CA ARG A 141 6.57 3.10 6.38
C ARG A 141 7.05 1.98 5.46
N TRP A 142 7.64 0.93 6.03
CA TRP A 142 8.01 -0.26 5.28
C TRP A 142 6.79 -0.99 4.74
N GLY A 143 5.73 -1.16 5.55
CA GLY A 143 4.48 -1.79 5.11
C GLY A 143 3.87 -1.09 3.90
N VAL A 144 3.71 0.25 3.95
CA VAL A 144 3.19 1.04 2.82
C VAL A 144 4.13 0.99 1.61
N ALA A 145 5.44 1.14 1.82
CA ALA A 145 6.39 1.11 0.71
C ALA A 145 6.38 -0.23 -0.03
N ILE A 146 6.35 -1.34 0.71
CA ILE A 146 6.28 -2.69 0.14
C ILE A 146 4.94 -2.88 -0.58
N ALA A 147 3.81 -2.50 0.04
CA ALA A 147 2.49 -2.61 -0.58
C ALA A 147 2.42 -1.86 -1.93
N LEU A 148 2.91 -0.62 -1.97
CA LEU A 148 2.92 0.18 -3.21
C LEU A 148 3.87 -0.40 -4.28
N MET A 149 5.05 -0.88 -3.88
CA MET A 149 5.99 -1.51 -4.81
C MET A 149 5.45 -2.84 -5.35
N TRP A 150 4.76 -3.61 -4.51
CA TRP A 150 4.15 -4.89 -4.88
C TRP A 150 2.98 -4.68 -5.85
N SER A 151 1.99 -3.88 -5.48
CA SER A 151 0.83 -3.57 -6.34
C SER A 151 1.25 -2.92 -7.66
N SER A 152 2.30 -2.09 -7.64
CA SER A 152 2.88 -1.55 -8.86
C SER A 152 3.48 -2.61 -9.79
N LEU A 153 3.97 -3.74 -9.25
CA LEU A 153 4.56 -4.80 -10.07
C LEU A 153 3.52 -5.45 -10.98
N GLU A 154 2.29 -5.57 -10.49
CA GLU A 154 1.16 -6.13 -11.25
C GLU A 154 0.85 -5.29 -12.50
N LYS A 155 1.06 -3.97 -12.44
CA LYS A 155 0.93 -3.08 -13.62
C LYS A 155 2.00 -3.31 -14.69
N PHE A 156 3.12 -3.95 -14.33
CA PHE A 156 4.13 -4.39 -15.30
C PHE A 156 3.87 -5.82 -15.79
N ALA A 157 3.52 -6.70 -14.87
CA ALA A 157 3.40 -8.12 -15.13
C ALA A 157 2.11 -8.48 -15.86
N TYR A 158 1.01 -7.78 -15.55
CA TYR A 158 -0.34 -8.05 -16.04
C TYR A 158 -1.10 -6.74 -16.30
N ALA A 159 -0.58 -5.92 -17.22
CA ALA A 159 -1.18 -4.62 -17.55
C ALA A 159 -2.65 -4.74 -18.01
N GLU A 160 -3.00 -5.86 -18.64
CA GLU A 160 -4.33 -6.22 -19.10
C GLU A 160 -5.39 -6.25 -17.99
N TRP A 161 -5.02 -6.54 -16.73
CA TRP A 161 -5.95 -6.51 -15.60
C TRP A 161 -6.53 -5.11 -15.36
N PHE A 162 -5.84 -4.07 -15.83
CA PHE A 162 -6.25 -2.68 -15.68
C PHE A 162 -6.94 -2.12 -16.94
N TYR A 163 -7.12 -2.90 -18.00
CA TYR A 163 -7.79 -2.44 -19.22
C TYR A 163 -9.25 -2.04 -18.99
N PRO A 164 -10.07 -2.82 -18.25
CA PRO A 164 -11.46 -2.43 -17.98
C PRO A 164 -11.56 -1.07 -17.31
N LEU A 165 -10.64 -0.77 -16.38
CA LEU A 165 -10.61 0.52 -15.69
C LEU A 165 -10.37 1.69 -16.66
N VAL A 166 -9.42 1.53 -17.59
CA VAL A 166 -9.11 2.57 -18.58
C VAL A 166 -10.22 2.73 -19.60
N GLU A 167 -10.90 1.64 -19.97
CA GLU A 167 -12.08 1.68 -20.85
C GLU A 167 -13.25 2.40 -20.19
N GLU A 168 -13.51 2.16 -18.91
CA GLU A 168 -14.56 2.85 -18.15
C GLU A 168 -14.21 4.33 -17.90
N ARG A 169 -12.92 4.64 -17.69
CA ARG A 169 -12.43 5.96 -17.29
C ARG A 169 -11.27 6.43 -18.19
N PRO A 170 -11.53 6.71 -19.49
CA PRO A 170 -10.48 6.99 -20.46
C PRO A 170 -9.72 8.31 -20.19
N PHE A 171 -10.31 9.23 -19.45
CA PHE A 171 -9.65 10.48 -19.06
C PHE A 171 -8.41 10.27 -18.17
N LEU A 172 -8.29 9.12 -17.49
CA LEU A 172 -7.15 8.81 -16.63
C LEU A 172 -5.83 8.78 -17.39
N THR A 173 -5.85 8.44 -18.68
CA THR A 173 -4.62 8.35 -19.49
C THR A 173 -4.13 9.69 -20.03
N PHE A 174 -4.89 10.77 -19.81
CA PHE A 174 -4.64 12.08 -20.43
C PHE A 174 -4.46 12.01 -21.96
N GLY A 175 -5.14 11.07 -22.62
CA GLY A 175 -5.07 10.84 -24.06
C GLY A 175 -3.94 9.92 -24.52
N MET A 176 -3.13 9.38 -23.61
CA MET A 176 -2.12 8.37 -23.94
C MET A 176 -2.77 6.99 -24.19
N PRO A 177 -2.19 6.15 -25.07
CA PRO A 177 -2.60 4.76 -25.23
C PRO A 177 -2.48 3.98 -23.91
N ARG A 178 -3.46 3.12 -23.60
CA ARG A 178 -3.51 2.36 -22.33
C ARG A 178 -2.27 1.47 -22.12
N ASP A 179 -1.79 0.84 -23.18
CA ASP A 179 -0.63 -0.07 -23.16
C ASP A 179 0.67 0.68 -22.83
N MET A 180 0.70 1.99 -23.03
CA MET A 180 1.79 2.87 -22.60
C MET A 180 1.53 3.43 -21.21
N PHE A 181 0.31 3.90 -20.93
CA PHE A 181 -0.05 4.55 -19.69
C PHE A 181 0.08 3.63 -18.47
N ILE A 182 -0.45 2.40 -18.54
CA ILE A 182 -0.52 1.49 -17.39
C ILE A 182 0.89 1.12 -16.88
N PRO A 183 1.84 0.67 -17.73
CA PRO A 183 3.21 0.42 -17.27
C PRO A 183 3.90 1.70 -16.77
N MET A 184 3.67 2.86 -17.39
CA MET A 184 4.25 4.12 -16.93
C MET A 184 3.73 4.51 -15.54
N ALA A 185 2.44 4.30 -15.27
CA ALA A 185 1.84 4.51 -13.96
C ALA A 185 2.45 3.57 -12.92
N GLY A 186 2.68 2.31 -13.28
CA GLY A 186 3.48 1.38 -12.48
C GLY A 186 4.87 1.94 -12.16
N VAL A 187 5.65 2.36 -13.17
CA VAL A 187 7.01 2.88 -12.92
C VAL A 187 6.99 4.06 -11.95
N ALA A 188 6.02 4.96 -12.08
CA ALA A 188 5.85 6.09 -11.20
C ALA A 188 5.54 5.64 -9.76
N GLU A 189 4.57 4.74 -9.58
CA GLU A 189 4.16 4.22 -8.28
C GLU A 189 5.28 3.45 -7.59
N PHE A 190 5.94 2.51 -8.28
CA PHE A 190 7.08 1.77 -7.76
C PHE A 190 8.19 2.72 -7.28
N THR A 191 8.51 3.73 -8.10
CA THR A 191 9.56 4.70 -7.78
C THR A 191 9.20 5.53 -6.55
N MET A 192 7.94 5.96 -6.43
CA MET A 192 7.49 6.71 -5.25
C MET A 192 7.45 5.83 -3.99
N GLY A 193 6.98 4.59 -4.11
CA GLY A 193 6.99 3.58 -3.04
C GLY A 193 8.41 3.32 -2.52
N PHE A 194 9.37 3.09 -3.40
CA PHE A 194 10.79 3.01 -3.05
C PHE A 194 11.30 4.31 -2.40
N GLY A 195 10.89 5.47 -2.92
CA GLY A 195 11.25 6.77 -2.38
C GLY A 195 10.89 6.93 -0.90
N LEU A 196 9.80 6.30 -0.43
CA LEU A 196 9.42 6.29 0.98
C LEU A 196 10.51 5.68 1.89
N LEU A 197 11.37 4.82 1.35
CA LEU A 197 12.43 4.14 2.10
C LEU A 197 13.77 4.87 2.07
N TRP A 198 13.88 5.94 1.29
CA TRP A 198 15.15 6.60 1.01
C TRP A 198 15.48 7.72 2.01
N THR A 199 16.26 8.71 1.57
CA THR A 199 16.62 9.90 2.36
C THR A 199 15.41 10.76 2.72
N PRO A 200 15.47 11.57 3.79
CA PRO A 200 14.29 12.27 4.32
C PRO A 200 13.56 13.14 3.31
N LEU A 201 14.28 13.88 2.46
CA LEU A 201 13.67 14.76 1.45
C LEU A 201 12.98 13.94 0.36
N ILE A 202 13.62 12.89 -0.17
CA ILE A 202 13.02 12.00 -1.17
C ILE A 202 11.77 11.34 -0.59
N ARG A 203 11.87 10.80 0.63
CA ARG A 203 10.75 10.19 1.34
C ARG A 203 9.56 11.13 1.49
N ARG A 204 9.80 12.35 1.98
CA ARG A 204 8.75 13.34 2.20
C ARG A 204 8.11 13.80 0.90
N LEU A 205 8.91 14.07 -0.13
CA LEU A 205 8.41 14.49 -1.43
C LEU A 205 7.63 13.37 -2.15
N SER A 206 8.10 12.12 -2.06
CA SER A 206 7.34 10.96 -2.55
C SER A 206 6.02 10.80 -1.82
N ALA A 207 5.99 10.96 -0.50
CA ALA A 207 4.75 10.89 0.28
C ALA A 207 3.77 12.01 -0.12
N VAL A 208 4.25 13.24 -0.32
CA VAL A 208 3.42 14.36 -0.80
C VAL A 208 2.87 14.09 -2.21
N ALA A 209 3.69 13.59 -3.12
CA ALA A 209 3.25 13.24 -4.47
C ALA A 209 2.16 12.15 -4.46
N LEU A 210 2.35 11.10 -3.64
CA LEU A 210 1.35 10.05 -3.47
C LEU A 210 0.06 10.59 -2.83
N ILE A 211 0.13 11.45 -1.81
CA ILE A 211 -1.06 12.08 -1.22
C ILE A 211 -1.85 12.84 -2.28
N ILE A 212 -1.18 13.60 -3.16
CA ILE A 212 -1.84 14.34 -4.24
C ILE A 212 -2.55 13.37 -5.18
N ILE A 213 -1.88 12.29 -5.60
CA ILE A 213 -2.42 11.30 -6.53
C ILE A 213 -3.61 10.55 -5.92
N PHE A 214 -3.46 10.00 -4.71
CA PHE A 214 -4.54 9.29 -4.02
C PHE A 214 -5.73 10.22 -3.75
N THR A 215 -5.49 11.46 -3.33
CA THR A 215 -6.59 12.43 -3.12
C THR A 215 -7.28 12.79 -4.44
N ALA A 216 -6.52 12.94 -5.53
CA ALA A 216 -7.09 13.19 -6.84
C ALA A 216 -7.92 12.01 -7.35
N ALA A 217 -7.54 10.77 -7.02
CA ALA A 217 -8.27 9.55 -7.36
C ALA A 217 -9.64 9.46 -6.64
N VAL A 218 -9.77 10.01 -5.43
CA VAL A 218 -11.06 10.02 -4.72
C VAL A 218 -12.16 10.77 -5.50
N TYR A 219 -11.82 11.77 -6.32
CA TYR A 219 -12.82 12.52 -7.08
C TYR A 219 -13.57 11.65 -8.12
N PRO A 220 -12.89 10.91 -9.02
CA PRO A 220 -13.56 10.01 -9.95
C PRO A 220 -14.04 8.68 -9.33
N PHE A 221 -13.38 8.15 -8.29
CA PHE A 221 -13.71 6.83 -7.72
C PHE A 221 -14.65 6.87 -6.50
N GLY A 222 -14.76 8.03 -5.86
CA GLY A 222 -15.73 8.30 -4.80
C GLY A 222 -15.39 7.70 -3.43
N ARG A 223 -16.41 7.57 -2.59
CA ARG A 223 -16.25 7.25 -1.15
C ARG A 223 -15.62 5.88 -0.89
N ILE A 224 -15.88 4.90 -1.75
CA ILE A 224 -15.40 3.53 -1.54
C ILE A 224 -13.88 3.48 -1.68
N ASP A 225 -13.35 4.20 -2.66
CA ASP A 225 -11.92 4.36 -2.86
C ASP A 225 -11.24 5.09 -1.70
N LEU A 226 -11.85 6.17 -1.21
CA LEU A 226 -11.36 6.87 -0.02
C LEU A 226 -11.27 5.94 1.20
N VAL A 227 -12.30 5.11 1.44
CA VAL A 227 -12.29 4.15 2.55
C VAL A 227 -11.21 3.10 2.36
N GLY A 228 -11.11 2.50 1.16
CA GLY A 228 -10.09 1.48 0.86
C GLY A 228 -8.66 1.97 1.04
N HIS A 229 -8.39 3.23 0.70
CA HIS A 229 -7.05 3.81 0.78
C HIS A 229 -6.77 4.63 2.05
N ALA A 230 -7.73 4.79 2.98
CA ALA A 230 -7.59 5.70 4.11
C ALA A 230 -6.36 5.40 4.99
N LEU A 231 -6.03 4.12 5.22
CA LEU A 231 -4.85 3.72 6.00
C LEU A 231 -3.54 4.08 5.29
N ILE A 232 -3.45 3.87 3.97
CA ILE A 232 -2.30 4.27 3.16
C ILE A 232 -2.17 5.79 3.20
N MET A 233 -3.25 6.52 2.90
CA MET A 233 -3.26 7.99 2.90
C MET A 233 -2.85 8.56 4.26
N GLY A 234 -3.43 8.08 5.36
CA GLY A 234 -3.05 8.51 6.70
C GLY A 234 -1.59 8.24 7.01
N THR A 235 -1.08 7.06 6.65
CA THR A 235 0.33 6.74 6.82
C THR A 235 1.22 7.65 5.96
N LEU A 236 0.82 8.01 4.74
CA LEU A 236 1.56 8.95 3.89
C LEU A 236 1.63 10.35 4.52
N PHE A 237 0.55 10.85 5.15
CA PHE A 237 0.61 12.11 5.91
C PHE A 237 1.63 12.05 7.04
N LEU A 238 1.68 10.93 7.75
CA LEU A 238 2.67 10.70 8.80
C LEU A 238 4.11 10.64 8.23
N ILE A 239 4.32 9.96 7.11
CA ILE A 239 5.63 9.88 6.43
C ILE A 239 6.08 11.25 5.91
N ALA A 240 5.16 12.04 5.34
CA ALA A 240 5.43 13.42 4.92
C ALA A 240 5.85 14.29 6.10
N ALA A 241 5.35 13.99 7.31
CA ALA A 241 5.74 14.69 8.53
C ALA A 241 7.07 14.22 9.14
N ASP A 242 7.50 12.99 8.89
CA ASP A 242 8.61 12.33 9.59
C ASP A 242 9.96 13.06 9.42
N PRO A 243 10.53 13.67 10.49
CA PRO A 243 11.83 14.34 10.48
C PRO A 243 13.00 13.38 10.70
N SER A 244 12.74 12.10 10.95
CA SER A 244 13.78 11.15 11.33
C SER A 244 14.82 11.01 10.21
N PRO A 245 16.12 11.11 10.51
CA PRO A 245 17.15 10.89 9.51
C PRO A 245 17.09 9.45 8.99
N SER A 246 17.22 9.27 7.68
CA SER A 246 17.20 7.97 7.00
C SER A 246 18.11 7.98 5.77
N GLY A 247 18.42 6.80 5.22
CA GLY A 247 19.23 6.65 4.01
C GLY A 247 20.71 6.37 4.26
N LEU A 248 21.44 6.10 3.16
CA LEU A 248 22.85 5.72 3.20
C LEU A 248 23.75 6.92 3.45
N LYS A 249 24.59 6.85 4.49
CA LYS A 249 25.62 7.87 4.80
C LYS A 249 26.85 7.68 3.93
N LEU A 250 26.73 8.01 2.64
CA LEU A 250 27.81 7.84 1.68
C LEU A 250 28.75 9.06 1.66
N PRO A 251 30.09 8.87 1.66
CA PRO A 251 31.03 9.99 1.76
C PRO A 251 31.05 10.87 0.50
N GLN A 252 30.93 10.26 -0.68
CA GLN A 252 31.05 10.95 -1.97
C GLN A 252 29.69 11.27 -2.58
N MET A 253 29.57 12.44 -3.22
CA MET A 253 28.32 12.89 -3.84
C MET A 253 27.94 12.05 -5.08
N THR A 254 28.92 11.66 -5.89
CA THR A 254 28.72 10.77 -7.04
C THR A 254 28.19 9.40 -6.60
N LEU A 255 28.75 8.84 -5.52
CA LEU A 255 28.29 7.59 -4.92
C LEU A 255 26.86 7.72 -4.37
N ALA A 256 26.52 8.87 -3.77
CA ALA A 256 25.18 9.13 -3.27
C ALA A 256 24.13 9.22 -4.38
N ILE A 257 24.44 9.95 -5.46
CA ILE A 257 23.56 10.04 -6.63
C ILE A 257 23.43 8.66 -7.30
N GLY A 258 24.55 7.94 -7.48
CA GLY A 258 24.56 6.60 -8.08
C GLY A 258 23.86 5.54 -7.23
N SER A 259 23.80 5.72 -5.91
CA SER A 259 23.10 4.79 -5.02
C SER A 259 21.58 4.78 -5.22
N VAL A 260 21.00 5.85 -5.78
CA VAL A 260 19.56 5.92 -6.06
C VAL A 260 19.14 4.94 -7.15
N PRO A 261 19.66 5.00 -8.40
CA PRO A 261 19.29 4.04 -9.44
C PRO A 261 19.73 2.62 -9.08
N ALA A 262 20.87 2.45 -8.40
CA ALA A 262 21.30 1.14 -7.92
C ALA A 262 20.33 0.56 -6.88
N GLY A 263 19.86 1.39 -5.94
CA GLY A 263 18.88 1.01 -4.93
C GLY A 263 17.52 0.70 -5.53
N LEU A 264 17.05 1.49 -6.50
CA LEU A 264 15.79 1.19 -7.20
C LEU A 264 15.90 -0.12 -7.99
N LEU A 265 17.01 -0.34 -8.69
CA LEU A 265 17.24 -1.59 -9.42
C LEU A 265 17.28 -2.78 -8.47
N ALA A 266 17.98 -2.66 -7.33
CA ALA A 266 18.00 -3.70 -6.31
C ALA A 266 16.60 -3.98 -5.75
N ALA A 267 15.83 -2.94 -5.44
CA ALA A 267 14.45 -3.08 -4.99
C ALA A 267 13.58 -3.77 -6.06
N MET A 268 13.72 -3.37 -7.33
CA MET A 268 13.01 -4.01 -8.46
C MET A 268 13.36 -5.49 -8.56
N VAL A 269 14.64 -5.85 -8.56
CA VAL A 269 15.09 -7.25 -8.62
C VAL A 269 14.58 -8.05 -7.42
N LEU A 270 14.60 -7.48 -6.22
CA LEU A 270 14.13 -8.15 -5.02
C LEU A 270 12.61 -8.35 -5.03
N VAL A 271 11.83 -7.32 -5.34
CA VAL A 271 10.36 -7.40 -5.35
C VAL A 271 9.87 -8.26 -6.51
N ALA A 272 10.44 -8.10 -7.71
CA ALA A 272 10.18 -8.97 -8.85
C ALA A 272 10.56 -10.43 -8.54
N GLY A 273 11.77 -10.66 -8.07
CA GLY A 273 12.25 -11.99 -7.72
C GLY A 273 11.38 -12.65 -6.65
N ALA A 274 10.92 -11.90 -5.66
CA ALA A 274 9.97 -12.38 -4.66
C ALA A 274 8.61 -12.70 -5.29
N TYR A 275 8.07 -11.83 -6.14
CA TYR A 275 6.77 -12.05 -6.80
C TYR A 275 6.77 -13.32 -7.66
N TRP A 276 7.67 -13.41 -8.64
CA TRP A 276 7.74 -14.58 -9.53
C TRP A 276 8.23 -15.82 -8.80
N GLY A 277 9.13 -15.68 -7.82
CA GLY A 277 9.58 -16.79 -6.99
C GLY A 277 8.46 -17.39 -6.16
N LEU A 278 7.69 -16.55 -5.45
CA LEU A 278 6.51 -16.98 -4.72
C LEU A 278 5.48 -17.59 -5.67
N HIS A 279 5.26 -16.99 -6.84
CA HIS A 279 4.28 -17.48 -7.80
C HIS A 279 4.65 -18.87 -8.30
N GLY A 280 5.93 -19.10 -8.63
CA GLY A 280 6.42 -20.42 -9.01
C GLY A 280 6.33 -21.45 -7.89
N THR A 281 6.57 -21.07 -6.64
CA THR A 281 6.46 -22.01 -5.50
C THR A 281 5.03 -22.38 -5.13
N PHE A 282 4.07 -21.46 -5.31
CA PHE A 282 2.68 -21.67 -4.88
C PHE A 282 1.74 -22.12 -6.01
N TYR A 283 2.04 -21.81 -7.27
CA TYR A 283 1.19 -22.08 -8.43
C TYR A 283 1.93 -22.83 -9.55
N ASP A 284 2.84 -23.75 -9.20
CA ASP A 284 3.70 -24.47 -10.13
C ASP A 284 3.00 -24.83 -11.46
N TYR A 285 3.64 -24.51 -12.60
CA TYR A 285 3.03 -24.45 -13.94
C TYR A 285 2.62 -25.82 -14.52
N GLN A 286 2.60 -26.88 -13.69
CA GLN A 286 2.68 -28.27 -14.15
C GLN A 286 1.42 -29.12 -13.88
N ASP A 287 0.26 -28.52 -13.58
CA ASP A 287 -0.99 -29.28 -13.41
C ASP A 287 -2.25 -28.68 -14.08
N GLN A 288 -2.12 -27.95 -15.20
CA GLN A 288 -3.28 -27.61 -16.04
C GLN A 288 -3.75 -28.78 -16.95
N SER A 289 -3.81 -30.01 -16.41
CA SER A 289 -4.41 -31.15 -17.12
C SER A 289 -5.33 -32.01 -16.27
N THR A 290 -5.80 -31.52 -15.12
CA THR A 290 -6.92 -32.13 -14.42
C THR A 290 -7.99 -31.08 -14.16
N GLY A 291 -9.17 -31.30 -14.77
CA GLY A 291 -10.32 -30.43 -14.60
C GLY A 291 -10.71 -30.36 -13.12
N VAL A 292 -10.48 -29.21 -12.51
CA VAL A 292 -11.03 -28.89 -11.20
C VAL A 292 -12.44 -28.38 -11.43
N THR A 293 -13.39 -29.12 -10.86
CA THR A 293 -14.81 -28.85 -10.80
C THR A 293 -15.14 -27.43 -10.32
N ALA A 294 -16.15 -26.81 -10.93
CA ALA A 294 -16.59 -25.41 -10.78
C ALA A 294 -17.26 -25.05 -9.43
N GLU A 295 -16.81 -25.61 -8.30
CA GLU A 295 -17.26 -25.21 -6.96
C GLU A 295 -16.05 -24.79 -6.12
N GLY A 296 -15.78 -23.48 -6.03
CA GLY A 296 -14.75 -22.93 -5.13
C GLY A 296 -13.58 -22.19 -5.79
N GLN A 297 -13.80 -21.48 -6.90
CA GLN A 297 -12.81 -20.52 -7.41
C GLN A 297 -12.57 -19.41 -6.36
N LEU A 298 -11.32 -19.26 -5.93
CA LEU A 298 -10.88 -18.11 -5.14
C LEU A 298 -11.04 -16.85 -5.98
N LEU A 299 -11.52 -15.77 -5.37
CA LEU A 299 -11.82 -14.53 -6.08
C LEU A 299 -10.54 -13.72 -6.28
N THR A 300 -10.27 -13.32 -7.53
CA THR A 300 -9.19 -12.38 -7.89
C THR A 300 -9.67 -10.94 -8.05
N HIS A 301 -10.99 -10.73 -8.06
CA HIS A 301 -11.66 -9.45 -8.22
C HIS A 301 -13.05 -9.47 -7.56
N ARG A 302 -13.67 -8.28 -7.39
CA ARG A 302 -15.03 -8.17 -6.85
C ARG A 302 -16.00 -9.01 -7.71
N PRO A 303 -16.88 -9.83 -7.09
CA PRO A 303 -17.96 -10.48 -7.82
C PRO A 303 -18.83 -9.44 -8.54
N ASN A 304 -18.93 -9.54 -9.86
CA ASN A 304 -19.80 -8.67 -10.63
C ASN A 304 -21.25 -9.16 -10.49
N ALA A 305 -22.09 -8.40 -9.81
CA ALA A 305 -23.50 -8.74 -9.63
C ALA A 305 -24.29 -8.79 -10.95
N GLU A 306 -23.82 -8.10 -12.00
CA GLU A 306 -24.43 -8.15 -13.34
C GLU A 306 -23.99 -9.37 -14.15
N TYR A 307 -22.84 -9.99 -13.81
CA TYR A 307 -22.31 -11.16 -14.50
C TYR A 307 -21.75 -12.17 -13.49
N PRO A 308 -22.63 -12.89 -12.75
CA PRO A 308 -22.23 -13.81 -11.67
C PRO A 308 -21.45 -15.05 -12.15
N HIS A 309 -21.38 -15.28 -13.46
CA HIS A 309 -20.63 -16.37 -14.10
C HIS A 309 -19.81 -15.82 -15.27
N GLY A 310 -18.70 -15.15 -14.97
CA GLY A 310 -17.79 -14.60 -15.97
C GLY A 310 -16.93 -15.65 -16.67
N GLU A 311 -17.54 -16.65 -17.32
CA GLU A 311 -16.97 -17.40 -18.47
C GLU A 311 -18.12 -17.98 -19.31
N SER A 312 -18.67 -17.19 -20.22
CA SER A 312 -19.39 -17.71 -21.39
C SER A 312 -19.38 -16.67 -22.52
N ALA A 313 -18.21 -16.45 -23.09
CA ALA A 313 -18.09 -15.79 -24.39
C ALA A 313 -17.07 -16.53 -25.26
N SER A 314 -17.35 -17.80 -25.55
CA SER A 314 -16.74 -18.55 -26.65
C SER A 314 -17.80 -19.01 -27.63
N THR A 315 -18.29 -18.12 -28.49
CA THR A 315 -18.67 -18.43 -29.89
C THR A 315 -19.14 -17.17 -30.61
N PHE A 316 -18.26 -16.58 -31.42
CA PHE A 316 -18.70 -16.00 -32.69
C PHE A 316 -17.85 -16.62 -33.80
N GLN A 317 -18.37 -17.73 -34.35
CA GLN A 317 -18.19 -18.04 -35.76
C GLN A 317 -19.07 -17.09 -36.57
N GLN A 318 -18.44 -16.23 -37.36
CA GLN A 318 -18.68 -16.04 -38.80
C GLN A 318 -17.65 -15.07 -39.38
#